data_AF-A0A959LZU5-F1
#
_entry.id   AF-A0A959LZU5-F1
#
_cell.length_a   1.000
_cell.length_b   1.000
_cell.length_c   1.000
_cell.angle_alpha   90.00
_cell.angle_beta   90.00
_cell.angle_gamma   90.00
#
_symmetry.space_group_name_H-M   'P 1'
#
loop_
_entity.id
_entity.type
_entity.pdbx_description
1 polymer ?
#
loop_
_entity_poly.entity_id
_entity_poly.type
_entity_poly.pdbx_seq_one_letter_code
_entity_poly.pdbx_strand_id
1 'polypeptide(L)'
;MNYRIVLMSLLFLSLISCNKDDNPLPLPDTDFKEEMRDFVIGLSQYAKSNHPNFLVVPQNGIELITEDGQEGSPLHNAYLNAIDAHGQEDLFYGYNKDDKASPDKETTYLQLYLDQSLSVGKSILVTDYCSTPSNMDDSYNQNQAAGYISFAADERELFNIPDYPNPIRGENNAVITEIGQAKNFLYLINPGNFSSKSTFIQAVKSSNYDLLIMDLFFDEVLSFTATELEQLKEKANGGKRLVICYMSIGEAEDYRYYWQSDWNSNKPDWMEAENPNWEGNYKVRYWESGWQDIIYGNDNSYLKKVLDAGFDGVYLDIIDAFEYFE
;
A
#
# COMPACT_ATOMS: atom_id res chain seq x y z
N MET A 1 3.08 -37.68 34.56
CA MET A 1 1.93 -38.56 34.83
C MET A 1 1.35 -38.20 36.18
N ASN A 2 0.22 -37.48 36.19
CA ASN A 2 -0.86 -37.59 37.17
C ASN A 2 -1.99 -36.65 36.74
N TYR A 3 -3.02 -37.25 36.16
CA TYR A 3 -4.28 -36.61 35.80
C TYR A 3 -5.08 -36.30 37.06
N ARG A 4 -5.66 -35.10 37.14
CA ARG A 4 -6.81 -34.83 38.00
C ARG A 4 -7.97 -34.38 37.13
N ILE A 5 -8.93 -35.29 37.01
CA ILE A 5 -10.27 -35.07 36.48
C ILE A 5 -11.01 -34.19 37.49
N VAL A 6 -11.52 -33.04 37.05
CA VAL A 6 -12.50 -32.25 37.79
C VAL A 6 -13.79 -32.25 36.98
N LEU A 7 -14.81 -32.90 37.56
CA LEU A 7 -16.19 -32.89 37.11
C LEU A 7 -16.70 -31.44 37.12
N MET A 8 -17.15 -30.94 35.97
CA MET A 8 -17.84 -29.65 35.88
C MET A 8 -19.35 -29.91 35.97
N SER A 9 -19.91 -29.62 37.13
CA SER A 9 -21.35 -29.64 37.41
C SER A 9 -22.05 -28.49 36.71
N LEU A 10 -23.07 -28.80 35.89
CA LEU A 10 -24.00 -27.83 35.32
C LEU A 10 -24.78 -27.12 36.43
N LEU A 11 -24.60 -25.80 36.56
CA LEU A 11 -25.56 -24.93 37.21
C LEU A 11 -26.25 -24.09 36.13
N PHE A 12 -27.54 -24.35 35.94
CA PHE A 12 -28.47 -23.45 35.25
C PHE A 12 -28.64 -22.19 36.11
N LEU A 13 -28.05 -21.07 35.68
CA LEU A 13 -28.53 -19.74 36.07
C LEU A 13 -29.19 -19.10 34.86
N SER A 14 -30.52 -19.01 34.93
CA SER A 14 -31.34 -18.15 34.09
C SER A 14 -30.97 -16.69 34.36
N LEU A 15 -30.25 -16.07 33.43
CA LEU A 15 -30.08 -14.62 33.38
C LEU A 15 -30.93 -14.06 32.25
N ILE A 16 -31.66 -13.04 32.62
CA ILE A 16 -32.72 -12.37 31.87
C ILE A 16 -32.11 -11.67 30.66
N SER A 17 -32.69 -11.96 29.50
CA SER A 17 -32.47 -11.35 28.20
C SER A 17 -32.54 -9.82 28.27
N CYS A 18 -31.40 -9.17 28.04
CA CYS A 18 -31.33 -7.88 27.38
C CYS A 18 -30.60 -8.11 26.05
N ASN A 19 -31.36 -8.42 24.99
CA ASN A 19 -30.86 -8.29 23.62
C ASN A 19 -30.61 -6.81 23.37
N LYS A 20 -29.35 -6.38 23.39
CA LYS A 20 -28.92 -5.35 22.46
C LYS A 20 -28.67 -6.10 21.15
N ASP A 21 -29.56 -5.88 20.20
CA ASP A 21 -29.35 -6.31 18.82
C ASP A 21 -28.20 -5.47 18.26
N ASP A 22 -26.95 -5.90 18.51
CA ASP A 22 -25.76 -5.41 17.79
C ASP A 22 -25.69 -6.09 16.41
N ASN A 23 -26.80 -6.05 15.67
CA ASN A 23 -26.74 -6.30 14.24
C ASN A 23 -26.22 -5.00 13.62
N PRO A 24 -25.07 -5.01 12.92
CA PRO A 24 -24.68 -3.85 12.14
C PRO A 24 -25.86 -3.46 11.25
N LEU A 25 -26.17 -2.16 11.22
CA LEU A 25 -27.15 -1.63 10.29
C LEU A 25 -26.80 -2.18 8.91
N PRO A 26 -27.78 -2.69 8.13
CA PRO A 26 -27.50 -3.13 6.77
C PRO A 26 -26.80 -1.97 6.07
N LEU A 27 -25.61 -2.26 5.53
CA LEU A 27 -24.94 -1.30 4.65
C LEU A 27 -25.96 -0.92 3.56
N PRO A 28 -26.03 0.36 3.16
CA PRO A 28 -26.87 0.75 2.03
C PRO A 28 -26.54 -0.12 0.80
N ASP A 29 -27.36 0.01 -0.25
CA ASP A 29 -27.00 -0.49 -1.59
C ASP A 29 -25.81 0.32 -2.11
N THR A 30 -24.65 0.12 -1.49
CA THR A 30 -23.41 0.87 -1.66
C THR A 30 -22.54 0.11 -2.65
N ASP A 31 -22.16 0.79 -3.71
CA ASP A 31 -21.14 0.30 -4.64
C ASP A 31 -19.76 0.60 -4.04
N PHE A 32 -19.23 -0.35 -3.28
CA PHE A 32 -17.94 -0.22 -2.59
C PHE A 32 -16.77 0.04 -3.55
N LYS A 33 -16.82 -0.53 -4.76
CA LYS A 33 -15.81 -0.26 -5.78
C LYS A 33 -15.88 1.20 -6.26
N GLU A 34 -17.08 1.72 -6.51
CA GLU A 34 -17.24 3.13 -6.90
C GLU A 34 -16.85 4.08 -5.76
N GLU A 35 -17.20 3.78 -4.51
CA GLU A 35 -16.79 4.58 -3.36
C GLU A 35 -15.26 4.65 -3.21
N MET A 36 -14.54 3.56 -3.47
CA MET A 36 -13.07 3.57 -3.45
C MET A 36 -12.51 4.37 -4.63
N ARG A 37 -13.12 4.28 -5.82
CA ARG A 37 -12.75 5.13 -6.96
C ARG A 37 -12.91 6.61 -6.63
N ASP A 38 -14.06 7.00 -6.08
CA ASP A 38 -14.37 8.38 -5.69
C ASP A 38 -13.41 8.89 -4.62
N PHE A 39 -13.07 8.05 -3.63
CA PHE A 39 -12.10 8.38 -2.61
C PHE A 39 -10.72 8.70 -3.20
N VAL A 40 -10.21 7.83 -4.08
CA VAL A 40 -8.92 8.04 -4.76
C VAL A 40 -8.96 9.26 -5.70
N ILE A 41 -10.08 9.49 -6.40
CA ILE A 41 -10.29 10.66 -7.25
C ILE A 41 -10.24 11.94 -6.42
N GLY A 42 -10.98 12.02 -5.31
CA GLY A 42 -11.00 13.18 -4.42
C GLY A 42 -9.62 13.46 -3.81
N LEU A 43 -8.93 12.41 -3.35
CA LEU A 43 -7.56 12.47 -2.84
C LEU A 43 -6.60 13.03 -3.91
N SER A 44 -6.66 12.50 -5.13
CA SER A 44 -5.84 12.96 -6.24
C SER A 44 -6.10 14.42 -6.61
N GLN A 45 -7.36 14.84 -6.67
CA GLN A 45 -7.74 16.24 -6.92
C GLN A 45 -7.15 17.17 -5.87
N TYR A 46 -7.27 16.82 -4.58
CA TYR A 46 -6.67 17.59 -3.50
C TYR A 46 -5.14 17.65 -3.64
N ALA A 47 -4.48 16.50 -3.85
CA ALA A 47 -3.03 16.43 -4.02
C ALA A 47 -2.54 17.32 -5.18
N LYS A 48 -3.11 17.14 -6.37
CA LYS A 48 -2.71 17.83 -7.60
C LYS A 48 -3.10 19.30 -7.60
N SER A 49 -4.09 19.73 -6.80
CA SER A 49 -4.36 21.15 -6.59
C SER A 49 -3.26 21.86 -5.78
N ASN A 50 -2.59 21.13 -4.87
CA ASN A 50 -1.48 21.65 -4.05
C ASN A 50 -0.12 21.49 -4.77
N HIS A 51 0.08 20.37 -5.46
CA HIS A 51 1.29 20.07 -6.21
C HIS A 51 0.92 19.40 -7.56
N PRO A 52 0.88 20.14 -8.68
CA PRO A 52 0.35 19.64 -9.96
C PRO A 52 0.98 18.37 -10.53
N ASN A 53 2.21 18.06 -10.15
CA ASN A 53 2.95 16.87 -10.60
C ASN A 53 2.97 15.75 -9.54
N PHE A 54 2.18 15.86 -8.47
CA PHE A 54 2.14 14.87 -7.41
C PHE A 54 1.57 13.55 -7.91
N LEU A 55 2.31 12.46 -7.70
CA LEU A 55 1.96 11.13 -8.20
C LEU A 55 0.97 10.45 -7.26
N VAL A 56 0.03 9.70 -7.83
CA VAL A 56 -0.92 8.85 -7.09
C VAL A 56 -0.84 7.43 -7.64
N VAL A 57 -0.46 6.48 -6.79
CA VAL A 57 -0.21 5.08 -7.16
C VAL A 57 -1.01 4.14 -6.24
N PRO A 58 -2.22 3.71 -6.62
CA PRO A 58 -2.95 2.64 -5.91
C PRO A 58 -2.20 1.30 -5.96
N GLN A 59 -2.18 0.56 -4.85
CA GLN A 59 -1.69 -0.81 -4.76
C GLN A 59 -2.85 -1.80 -4.67
N ASN A 60 -2.77 -2.89 -5.45
CA ASN A 60 -3.79 -3.95 -5.56
C ASN A 60 -5.16 -3.38 -6.01
N GLY A 61 -6.24 -4.15 -5.83
CA GLY A 61 -7.60 -3.74 -6.24
C GLY A 61 -7.71 -3.33 -7.71
N ILE A 62 -6.99 -4.03 -8.59
CA ILE A 62 -6.81 -3.63 -10.00
C ILE A 62 -8.12 -3.60 -10.80
N GLU A 63 -9.17 -4.26 -10.32
CA GLU A 63 -10.52 -4.27 -10.86
C GLU A 63 -11.11 -2.86 -10.98
N LEU A 64 -10.69 -1.93 -10.12
CA LEU A 64 -11.18 -0.54 -10.11
C LEU A 64 -10.86 0.24 -11.39
N ILE A 65 -10.03 -0.29 -12.29
CA ILE A 65 -9.84 0.28 -13.62
C ILE A 65 -11.07 0.14 -14.52
N THR A 66 -12.06 -0.67 -14.15
CA THR A 66 -13.30 -0.91 -14.91
C THR A 66 -14.52 -0.33 -14.21
N GLU A 67 -15.58 -0.03 -14.96
CA GLU A 67 -16.80 0.61 -14.43
C GLU A 67 -17.55 -0.23 -13.39
N ASP A 68 -17.45 -1.55 -13.42
CA ASP A 68 -18.19 -2.49 -12.55
C ASP A 68 -17.28 -3.55 -11.87
N GLY A 69 -15.96 -3.41 -12.01
CA GLY A 69 -15.00 -4.38 -11.48
C GLY A 69 -14.96 -5.71 -12.22
N GLN A 70 -15.53 -5.82 -13.43
CA GLN A 70 -15.56 -7.05 -14.21
C GLN A 70 -14.60 -7.02 -15.39
N GLU A 71 -14.07 -8.20 -15.73
CA GLU A 71 -13.18 -8.38 -16.86
C GLU A 71 -13.90 -8.01 -18.17
N GLY A 72 -13.26 -7.17 -18.98
CA GLY A 72 -13.77 -6.78 -20.30
C GLY A 72 -14.85 -5.70 -20.27
N SER A 73 -15.25 -5.23 -19.09
CA SER A 73 -16.10 -4.06 -18.94
C SER A 73 -15.39 -2.77 -19.37
N PRO A 74 -16.14 -1.70 -19.70
CA PRO A 74 -15.54 -0.41 -20.05
C PRO A 74 -14.62 0.10 -18.94
N LEU A 75 -13.56 0.80 -19.34
CA LEU A 75 -12.61 1.40 -18.40
C LEU A 75 -13.20 2.60 -17.67
N HIS A 76 -12.96 2.70 -16.37
CA HIS A 76 -13.34 3.83 -15.55
C HIS A 76 -12.38 5.02 -15.75
N ASN A 77 -12.63 5.80 -16.81
CA ASN A 77 -11.72 6.86 -17.25
C ASN A 77 -11.47 7.95 -16.19
N ALA A 78 -12.43 8.27 -15.33
CA ALA A 78 -12.24 9.27 -14.27
C ALA A 78 -11.18 8.80 -13.25
N TYR A 79 -11.25 7.54 -12.84
CA TYR A 79 -10.28 6.92 -11.93
C TYR A 79 -8.90 6.80 -12.59
N LEU A 80 -8.85 6.28 -13.82
CA LEU A 80 -7.59 6.18 -14.57
C LEU A 80 -6.94 7.55 -14.78
N ASN A 81 -7.70 8.62 -15.00
CA ASN A 81 -7.13 9.97 -15.11
C ASN A 81 -6.64 10.54 -13.77
N ALA A 82 -7.16 10.04 -12.64
CA ALA A 82 -6.73 10.49 -11.31
C ALA A 82 -5.37 9.92 -10.90
N ILE A 83 -4.98 8.74 -11.39
CA ILE A 83 -3.78 8.01 -10.97
C ILE A 83 -2.66 8.04 -12.02
N ASP A 84 -1.43 7.75 -11.61
CA ASP A 84 -0.23 7.87 -12.45
C ASP A 84 0.44 6.51 -12.74
N ALA A 85 0.26 5.53 -11.85
CA ALA A 85 0.71 4.15 -11.98
C ALA A 85 -0.17 3.22 -11.15
N HIS A 86 0.04 1.90 -11.24
CA HIS A 86 -0.51 0.91 -10.31
C HIS A 86 0.62 0.12 -9.66
N GLY A 87 0.46 -0.16 -8.37
CA GLY A 87 1.20 -1.15 -7.62
C GLY A 87 0.46 -2.49 -7.63
N GLN A 88 1.19 -3.59 -7.73
CA GLN A 88 0.67 -4.94 -7.55
C GLN A 88 1.65 -5.76 -6.72
N GLU A 89 1.17 -6.32 -5.63
CA GLU A 89 1.93 -7.31 -4.85
C GLU A 89 1.65 -8.73 -5.34
N ASP A 90 2.62 -9.61 -5.10
CA ASP A 90 2.43 -11.06 -5.17
C ASP A 90 2.06 -11.62 -6.56
N LEU A 91 2.41 -10.91 -7.65
CA LEU A 91 1.94 -11.26 -9.00
C LEU A 91 2.49 -12.60 -9.51
N PHE A 92 3.82 -12.76 -9.52
CA PHE A 92 4.48 -13.98 -9.99
C PHE A 92 5.05 -14.80 -8.85
N TYR A 93 5.41 -14.17 -7.72
CA TYR A 93 5.89 -14.86 -6.53
C TYR A 93 5.36 -14.23 -5.24
N GLY A 94 4.98 -15.09 -4.29
CA GLY A 94 4.63 -14.69 -2.93
C GLY A 94 3.16 -14.89 -2.55
N TYR A 95 2.24 -15.01 -3.51
CA TYR A 95 0.78 -14.98 -3.27
C TYR A 95 0.28 -15.86 -2.13
N ASN A 96 0.63 -17.15 -2.14
CA ASN A 96 0.26 -18.05 -1.05
C ASN A 96 1.35 -18.17 0.01
N LYS A 97 2.59 -17.89 -0.38
CA LYS A 97 3.80 -18.08 0.42
C LYS A 97 5.00 -17.44 -0.29
N ASP A 98 5.83 -16.76 0.50
CA ASP A 98 7.10 -16.21 0.04
C ASP A 98 8.00 -17.27 -0.61
N ASP A 99 8.75 -16.82 -1.62
CA ASP A 99 9.70 -17.62 -2.39
C ASP A 99 9.04 -18.85 -3.06
N LYS A 100 7.74 -18.74 -3.37
CA LYS A 100 6.97 -19.69 -4.18
C LYS A 100 6.27 -18.95 -5.30
N ALA A 101 6.23 -19.58 -6.47
CA ALA A 101 5.48 -19.06 -7.60
C ALA A 101 4.00 -18.90 -7.22
N SER A 102 3.42 -17.78 -7.63
CA SER A 102 2.00 -17.50 -7.51
C SER A 102 1.21 -18.47 -8.41
N PRO A 103 -0.04 -18.83 -8.05
CA PRO A 103 -0.83 -19.72 -8.90
C PRO A 103 -1.13 -19.09 -10.26
N ASP A 104 -0.97 -19.86 -11.35
CA ASP A 104 -1.22 -19.39 -12.72
C ASP A 104 -2.58 -18.71 -12.88
N LYS A 105 -3.61 -19.18 -12.17
CA LYS A 105 -4.96 -18.61 -12.19
C LYS A 105 -4.95 -17.16 -11.70
N GLU A 106 -4.26 -16.88 -10.60
CA GLU A 106 -4.21 -15.55 -9.98
C GLU A 106 -3.33 -14.62 -10.82
N THR A 107 -2.16 -15.10 -11.28
CA THR A 107 -1.30 -14.34 -12.19
C THR A 107 -2.03 -13.98 -13.48
N THR A 108 -2.71 -14.95 -14.12
CA THR A 108 -3.46 -14.70 -15.36
C THR A 108 -4.59 -13.69 -15.12
N TYR A 109 -5.31 -13.84 -14.02
CA TYR A 109 -6.41 -12.94 -13.65
C TYR A 109 -5.93 -11.49 -13.50
N LEU A 110 -4.87 -11.27 -12.70
CA LEU A 110 -4.33 -9.94 -12.46
C LEU A 110 -3.74 -9.32 -13.73
N GLN A 111 -3.00 -10.11 -14.52
CA GLN A 111 -2.40 -9.62 -15.77
C GLN A 111 -3.43 -9.09 -16.76
N LEU A 112 -4.64 -9.66 -16.82
CA LEU A 112 -5.70 -9.18 -17.71
C LEU A 112 -6.05 -7.71 -17.48
N TYR A 113 -6.04 -7.25 -16.22
CA TYR A 113 -6.30 -5.85 -15.89
C TYR A 113 -5.04 -4.99 -15.93
N LEU A 114 -3.91 -5.51 -15.44
CA LEU A 114 -2.63 -4.79 -15.47
C LEU A 114 -2.20 -4.43 -16.90
N ASP A 115 -2.39 -5.35 -17.86
CA ASP A 115 -2.11 -5.10 -19.28
C ASP A 115 -3.03 -4.01 -19.86
N GLN A 116 -4.29 -3.95 -19.45
CA GLN A 116 -5.22 -2.90 -19.88
C GLN A 116 -4.78 -1.54 -19.35
N SER A 117 -4.41 -1.47 -18.07
CA SER A 117 -3.89 -0.26 -17.44
C SER A 117 -2.58 0.22 -18.11
N LEU A 118 -1.67 -0.72 -18.41
CA LEU A 118 -0.46 -0.45 -19.16
C LEU A 118 -0.76 0.07 -20.57
N SER A 119 -1.75 -0.50 -21.26
CA SER A 119 -2.14 -0.11 -22.62
C SER A 119 -2.67 1.32 -22.75
N VAL A 120 -3.21 1.88 -21.65
CA VAL A 120 -3.65 3.28 -21.57
C VAL A 120 -2.58 4.22 -20.98
N GLY A 121 -1.34 3.73 -20.88
CA GLY A 121 -0.16 4.53 -20.56
C GLY A 121 0.18 4.63 -19.08
N LYS A 122 -0.39 3.79 -18.21
CA LYS A 122 0.02 3.71 -16.80
C LYS A 122 1.28 2.88 -16.65
N SER A 123 2.14 3.25 -15.71
CA SER A 123 3.23 2.37 -15.28
C SER A 123 2.68 1.30 -14.33
N ILE A 124 3.24 0.10 -14.37
CA ILE A 124 2.91 -1.00 -13.47
C ILE A 124 4.14 -1.31 -12.63
N LEU A 125 4.00 -1.20 -11.31
CA LEU A 125 5.03 -1.49 -10.30
C LEU A 125 4.66 -2.82 -9.63
N VAL A 126 5.48 -3.85 -9.82
CA VAL A 126 5.21 -5.18 -9.25
C VAL A 126 6.20 -5.49 -8.14
N THR A 127 5.68 -5.81 -6.95
CA THR A 127 6.44 -6.32 -5.82
C THR A 127 6.19 -7.81 -5.70
N ASP A 128 7.20 -8.63 -5.98
CA ASP A 128 7.15 -10.08 -5.79
C ASP A 128 7.97 -10.47 -4.56
N TYR A 129 7.45 -11.36 -3.72
CA TYR A 129 8.16 -11.79 -2.50
C TYR A 129 8.91 -13.10 -2.74
N CYS A 130 10.19 -12.97 -3.05
CA CYS A 130 11.09 -14.10 -3.30
C CYS A 130 12.53 -13.77 -2.93
N SER A 131 13.24 -14.77 -2.41
CA SER A 131 14.59 -14.61 -1.84
C SER A 131 15.61 -15.58 -2.42
N THR A 132 15.18 -16.67 -3.07
CA THR A 132 16.10 -17.54 -3.81
C THR A 132 16.53 -16.83 -5.10
N PRO A 133 17.84 -16.65 -5.38
CA PRO A 133 18.31 -15.89 -6.55
C PRO A 133 17.69 -16.31 -7.89
N SER A 134 17.49 -17.62 -8.12
CA SER A 134 16.84 -18.09 -9.35
C SER A 134 15.37 -17.70 -9.46
N ASN A 135 14.65 -17.58 -8.33
CA ASN A 135 13.27 -17.11 -8.30
C ASN A 135 13.21 -15.59 -8.52
N MET A 136 14.13 -14.84 -7.91
CA MET A 136 14.24 -13.40 -8.15
C MET A 136 14.55 -13.11 -9.62
N ASP A 137 15.54 -13.80 -10.21
CA ASP A 137 15.86 -13.69 -11.63
C ASP A 137 14.64 -13.99 -12.52
N ASP A 138 13.88 -15.03 -12.19
CA ASP A 138 12.68 -15.42 -12.92
C ASP A 138 11.55 -14.38 -12.79
N SER A 139 11.21 -13.94 -11.57
CA SER A 139 10.27 -12.85 -11.32
C SER A 139 10.61 -11.62 -12.16
N TYR A 140 11.87 -11.16 -12.11
CA TYR A 140 12.29 -10.02 -12.90
C TYR A 140 12.21 -10.27 -14.42
N ASN A 141 12.47 -11.48 -14.90
CA ASN A 141 12.34 -11.84 -16.32
C ASN A 141 10.88 -11.82 -16.77
N GLN A 142 9.96 -12.38 -15.98
CA GLN A 142 8.53 -12.41 -16.26
C GLN A 142 7.95 -10.99 -16.29
N ASN A 143 8.26 -10.18 -15.27
CA ASN A 143 7.87 -8.77 -15.22
C ASN A 143 8.39 -7.96 -16.41
N GLN A 144 9.69 -8.12 -16.76
CA GLN A 144 10.27 -7.44 -17.91
C GLN A 144 9.59 -7.85 -19.23
N ALA A 145 9.24 -9.13 -19.38
CA ALA A 145 8.55 -9.63 -20.56
C ALA A 145 7.12 -9.05 -20.69
N ALA A 146 6.46 -8.80 -19.56
CA ALA A 146 5.16 -8.12 -19.49
C ALA A 146 5.26 -6.58 -19.64
N GLY A 147 6.47 -6.01 -19.60
CA GLY A 147 6.67 -4.55 -19.66
C GLY A 147 6.46 -3.85 -18.31
N TYR A 148 6.47 -4.59 -17.21
CA TYR A 148 6.31 -4.06 -15.86
C TYR A 148 7.67 -3.67 -15.25
N ILE A 149 7.64 -2.71 -14.34
CA ILE A 149 8.78 -2.34 -13.49
C ILE A 149 8.63 -3.19 -12.23
N SER A 150 9.67 -3.90 -11.79
CA SER A 150 9.53 -4.79 -10.64
C SER A 150 10.62 -4.66 -9.60
N PHE A 151 10.27 -5.12 -8.40
CA PHE A 151 11.11 -5.27 -7.23
C PHE A 151 10.87 -6.66 -6.63
N ALA A 152 11.91 -7.48 -6.57
CA ALA A 152 11.87 -8.74 -5.85
C ALA A 152 12.29 -8.48 -4.40
N ALA A 153 11.30 -8.47 -3.48
CA ALA A 153 11.51 -8.31 -2.05
C ALA A 153 11.91 -9.67 -1.44
N ASP A 154 13.05 -9.72 -0.77
CA ASP A 154 13.51 -10.93 -0.08
C ASP A 154 12.92 -11.07 1.34
N GLU A 155 12.33 -10.00 1.87
CA GLU A 155 11.63 -9.95 3.14
C GLU A 155 10.25 -9.29 2.97
N ARG A 156 9.17 -9.98 3.36
CA ARG A 156 7.80 -9.46 3.25
C ARG A 156 7.55 -8.20 4.07
N GLU A 157 8.26 -8.08 5.19
CA GLU A 157 8.20 -6.94 6.07
C GLU A 157 8.90 -5.70 5.49
N LEU A 158 9.56 -5.76 4.32
CA LEU A 158 10.12 -4.58 3.64
C LEU A 158 11.01 -3.71 4.56
N PHE A 159 11.87 -4.36 5.37
CA PHE A 159 12.73 -3.70 6.35
C PHE A 159 14.21 -3.60 5.94
N ASN A 160 14.56 -4.11 4.76
CA ASN A 160 15.92 -4.18 4.25
C ASN A 160 16.00 -3.74 2.79
N ILE A 161 17.22 -3.40 2.37
CA ILE A 161 17.57 -3.30 0.96
C ILE A 161 18.16 -4.66 0.57
N PRO A 162 17.59 -5.39 -0.40
CA PRO A 162 18.12 -6.69 -0.80
C PRO A 162 19.56 -6.60 -1.32
N ASP A 163 20.40 -7.57 -0.97
CA ASP A 163 21.78 -7.68 -1.47
C ASP A 163 21.87 -8.20 -2.92
N TYR A 164 20.76 -8.77 -3.43
CA TYR A 164 20.63 -9.34 -4.77
C TYR A 164 19.41 -8.75 -5.50
N PRO A 165 19.47 -8.51 -6.82
CA PRO A 165 20.61 -8.72 -7.70
C PRO A 165 21.69 -7.64 -7.52
N ASN A 166 22.93 -8.03 -7.80
CA ASN A 166 24.07 -7.12 -7.81
C ASN A 166 24.86 -7.29 -9.13
N PRO A 167 24.84 -6.30 -10.05
CA PRO A 167 24.24 -4.97 -9.91
C PRO A 167 22.70 -5.01 -9.86
N ILE A 168 22.09 -3.91 -9.38
CA ILE A 168 20.63 -3.76 -9.32
C ILE A 168 20.08 -3.90 -10.74
N ARG A 169 18.97 -4.63 -10.91
CA ARG A 169 18.36 -4.78 -12.23
C ARG A 169 17.82 -3.44 -12.72
N GLY A 170 18.08 -3.12 -13.99
CA GLY A 170 17.68 -1.82 -14.57
C GLY A 170 18.47 -0.61 -14.07
N GLU A 171 19.56 -0.82 -13.29
CA GLU A 171 20.39 0.26 -12.75
C GLU A 171 20.84 1.25 -13.83
N ASN A 172 20.68 2.54 -13.53
CA ASN A 172 21.05 3.64 -14.41
C ASN A 172 21.31 4.91 -13.59
N ASN A 173 21.90 5.92 -14.23
CA ASN A 173 22.23 7.21 -13.61
C ASN A 173 21.30 8.34 -14.08
N ALA A 174 20.10 8.02 -14.58
CA ALA A 174 19.16 9.04 -15.02
C ALA A 174 18.64 9.87 -13.85
N VAL A 175 18.29 11.11 -14.16
CA VAL A 175 17.47 11.98 -13.31
C VAL A 175 16.01 11.65 -13.65
N ILE A 176 15.32 10.99 -12.73
CA ILE A 176 13.93 10.58 -12.90
C ILE A 176 13.02 11.72 -12.47
N THR A 177 12.23 12.23 -13.40
CA THR A 177 11.26 13.32 -13.19
C THR A 177 9.82 12.90 -13.42
N GLU A 178 9.61 11.75 -14.06
CA GLU A 178 8.30 11.17 -14.36
C GLU A 178 8.34 9.67 -14.08
N ILE A 179 7.26 9.11 -13.56
CA ILE A 179 7.23 7.71 -13.11
C ILE A 179 7.53 6.71 -14.23
N GLY A 180 7.09 7.00 -15.47
CA GLY A 180 7.34 6.15 -16.64
C GLY A 180 8.81 6.12 -17.11
N GLN A 181 9.69 6.94 -16.53
CA GLN A 181 11.13 6.88 -16.79
C GLN A 181 11.85 5.84 -15.93
N ALA A 182 11.23 5.41 -14.82
CA ALA A 182 11.84 4.49 -13.88
C ALA A 182 12.03 3.10 -14.50
N LYS A 183 13.13 2.44 -14.11
CA LYS A 183 13.47 1.08 -14.55
C LYS A 183 13.57 0.08 -13.41
N ASN A 184 13.49 0.56 -12.17
CA ASN A 184 13.45 -0.22 -10.94
C ASN A 184 12.90 0.66 -9.81
N PHE A 185 12.54 0.04 -8.70
CA PHE A 185 12.18 0.74 -7.48
C PHE A 185 12.63 -0.03 -6.25
N LEU A 186 12.73 0.68 -5.13
CA LEU A 186 12.94 0.12 -3.81
C LEU A 186 11.66 0.33 -3.00
N TYR A 187 11.10 -0.75 -2.45
CA TYR A 187 9.99 -0.69 -1.51
C TYR A 187 10.52 -0.97 -0.10
N LEU A 188 10.54 0.06 0.75
CA LEU A 188 11.20 0.05 2.06
C LEU A 188 10.39 0.90 3.04
N ILE A 189 9.36 0.30 3.64
CA ILE A 189 8.40 0.98 4.52
C ILE A 189 8.65 0.75 6.01
N ASN A 190 9.46 -0.25 6.37
CA ASN A 190 9.75 -0.58 7.77
C ASN A 190 11.22 -0.26 8.13
N PRO A 191 11.53 1.00 8.49
CA PRO A 191 12.91 1.42 8.73
C PRO A 191 13.51 0.96 10.07
N GLY A 192 12.83 0.13 10.86
CA GLY A 192 13.23 -0.24 12.22
C GLY A 192 14.57 -0.99 12.35
N ASN A 193 15.07 -1.57 11.25
CA ASN A 193 16.42 -2.17 11.22
C ASN A 193 17.54 -1.14 11.07
N PHE A 194 17.21 0.12 10.82
CA PHE A 194 18.17 1.22 10.81
C PHE A 194 18.19 1.88 12.19
N SER A 195 19.38 2.15 12.72
CA SER A 195 19.52 2.74 14.06
C SER A 195 19.03 4.19 14.19
N SER A 196 18.81 4.86 13.06
CA SER A 196 18.42 6.28 12.97
C SER A 196 18.03 6.66 11.53
N LYS A 197 17.33 7.79 11.38
CA LYS A 197 17.09 8.44 10.08
C LYS A 197 18.38 8.64 9.28
N SER A 198 19.47 9.05 9.93
CA SER A 198 20.76 9.26 9.25
C SER A 198 21.30 7.98 8.63
N THR A 199 21.23 6.85 9.34
CA THR A 199 21.66 5.55 8.82
C THR A 199 20.76 5.04 7.70
N PHE A 200 19.44 5.26 7.80
CA PHE A 200 18.49 4.95 6.73
C PHE A 200 18.80 5.76 5.46
N ILE A 201 18.91 7.08 5.59
CA ILE A 201 19.21 8.00 4.47
C ILE A 201 20.53 7.61 3.81
N GLN A 202 21.57 7.30 4.60
CA GLN A 202 22.86 6.92 4.04
C GLN A 202 22.80 5.59 3.28
N ALA A 203 22.04 4.60 3.77
CA ALA A 203 21.87 3.33 3.08
C ALA A 203 21.14 3.51 1.74
N VAL A 204 20.02 4.22 1.74
CA VAL A 204 19.24 4.52 0.53
C VAL A 204 20.05 5.32 -0.48
N LYS A 205 20.78 6.36 -0.05
CA LYS A 205 21.68 7.15 -0.92
C LYS A 205 22.81 6.34 -1.52
N SER A 206 23.20 5.23 -0.88
CA SER A 206 24.24 4.33 -1.38
C SER A 206 23.70 3.33 -2.41
N SER A 207 22.39 3.33 -2.68
CA SER A 207 21.73 2.55 -3.74
C SER A 207 21.45 3.41 -4.99
N ASN A 208 21.05 2.76 -6.08
CA ASN A 208 20.79 3.40 -7.37
C ASN A 208 19.36 3.15 -7.92
N TYR A 209 18.40 2.91 -7.02
CA TYR A 209 16.99 2.75 -7.41
C TYR A 209 16.37 4.05 -7.95
N ASP A 210 15.53 3.94 -8.98
CA ASP A 210 14.87 5.05 -9.69
C ASP A 210 13.65 5.63 -8.98
N LEU A 211 12.96 4.79 -8.19
CA LEU A 211 11.91 5.20 -7.26
C LEU A 211 12.22 4.63 -5.87
N LEU A 212 11.82 5.37 -4.84
CA LEU A 212 11.80 4.92 -3.46
C LEU A 212 10.36 5.03 -2.95
N ILE A 213 9.77 3.91 -2.57
CA ILE A 213 8.50 3.86 -1.83
C ILE A 213 8.86 3.64 -0.36
N MET A 214 8.48 4.57 0.50
CA MET A 214 8.82 4.55 1.93
C MET A 214 7.74 5.23 2.77
N ASP A 215 7.76 5.00 4.08
CA ASP A 215 6.86 5.67 5.02
C ASP A 215 7.27 7.14 5.27
N LEU A 216 6.32 8.01 5.62
CA LEU A 216 6.59 9.38 6.09
C LEU A 216 7.33 9.37 7.43
N PHE A 217 7.08 8.37 8.26
CA PHE A 217 7.56 8.29 9.64
C PHE A 217 8.67 7.24 9.76
N PHE A 218 9.74 7.65 10.42
CA PHE A 218 10.77 6.76 10.94
C PHE A 218 10.38 6.32 12.35
N ASP A 219 10.39 5.01 12.60
CA ASP A 219 9.94 4.40 13.86
C ASP A 219 8.55 4.94 14.31
N GLU A 220 7.59 4.96 13.38
CA GLU A 220 6.18 5.34 13.56
C GLU A 220 5.90 6.82 13.91
N VAL A 221 6.84 7.53 14.54
CA VAL A 221 6.58 8.85 15.13
C VAL A 221 7.45 9.98 14.57
N LEU A 222 8.65 9.68 14.05
CA LEU A 222 9.58 10.72 13.60
C LEU A 222 9.42 10.98 12.11
N SER A 223 8.70 12.04 11.74
CA SER A 223 8.55 12.38 10.33
C SER A 223 9.89 12.76 9.67
N PHE A 224 10.04 12.35 8.40
CA PHE A 224 11.09 12.87 7.53
C PHE A 224 10.80 14.33 7.15
N THR A 225 11.85 15.15 7.14
CA THR A 225 11.79 16.55 6.74
C THR A 225 12.11 16.72 5.26
N ALA A 226 11.73 17.86 4.66
CA ALA A 226 12.06 18.17 3.27
C ALA A 226 13.56 18.05 2.95
N THR A 227 14.44 18.49 3.85
CA THR A 227 15.90 18.36 3.68
C THR A 227 16.36 16.89 3.70
N GLU A 228 15.68 16.03 4.44
CA GLU A 228 15.98 14.59 4.46
C GLU A 228 15.43 13.90 3.20
N LEU A 229 14.24 14.28 2.72
CA LEU A 229 13.69 13.78 1.47
C LEU A 229 14.55 14.18 0.26
N GLU A 230 15.05 15.42 0.20
CA GLU A 230 15.97 15.84 -0.86
C GLU A 230 17.27 15.03 -0.86
N GLN A 231 17.74 14.60 0.32
CA GLN A 231 18.86 13.67 0.42
C GLN A 231 18.50 12.28 -0.09
N LEU A 232 17.29 11.79 0.23
CA LEU A 232 16.77 10.50 -0.24
C LEU A 232 16.51 10.47 -1.76
N LYS A 233 16.38 11.62 -2.42
CA LYS A 233 16.29 11.72 -3.89
C LYS A 233 17.62 11.49 -4.61
N GLU A 234 18.75 11.53 -3.92
CA GLU A 234 20.08 11.37 -4.53
C GLU A 234 20.49 9.89 -4.67
N LYS A 235 20.96 9.49 -5.87
CA LYS A 235 21.54 8.16 -6.13
C LYS A 235 23.05 8.17 -5.95
N ALA A 236 23.64 7.03 -5.59
CA ALA A 236 25.09 6.90 -5.41
C ALA A 236 25.88 7.22 -6.69
N ASN A 237 25.30 6.91 -7.85
CA ASN A 237 25.89 7.12 -9.17
C ASN A 237 25.65 8.53 -9.76
N GLY A 238 25.07 9.47 -8.99
CA GLY A 238 24.83 10.85 -9.40
C GLY A 238 23.53 11.09 -10.16
N GLY A 239 22.70 10.06 -10.39
CA GLY A 239 21.32 10.25 -10.83
C GLY A 239 20.40 10.71 -9.68
N LYS A 240 19.13 10.95 -10.01
CA LYS A 240 18.09 11.29 -9.02
C LYS A 240 16.88 10.39 -9.14
N ARG A 241 16.22 10.10 -8.02
CA ARG A 241 15.02 9.28 -7.92
C ARG A 241 13.81 10.11 -7.49
N LEU A 242 12.62 9.58 -7.74
CA LEU A 242 11.40 10.06 -7.10
C LEU A 242 11.23 9.34 -5.75
N VAL A 243 10.69 10.05 -4.76
CA VAL A 243 10.39 9.50 -3.43
C VAL A 243 8.88 9.59 -3.20
N ILE A 244 8.23 8.44 -3.01
CA ILE A 244 6.79 8.26 -2.93
C ILE A 244 6.43 7.73 -1.53
N CYS A 245 5.42 8.34 -0.90
CA CYS A 245 5.02 7.99 0.46
C CYS A 245 4.03 6.83 0.46
N TYR A 246 4.32 5.77 1.19
CA TYR A 246 3.32 4.77 1.57
C TYR A 246 2.23 5.43 2.42
N MET A 247 0.97 5.12 2.15
CA MET A 247 -0.17 5.61 2.93
C MET A 247 -1.34 4.62 2.81
N SER A 248 -1.68 3.95 3.91
CA SER A 248 -2.89 3.12 3.99
C SER A 248 -4.14 4.01 3.96
N ILE A 249 -5.09 3.68 3.09
CA ILE A 249 -6.37 4.41 3.00
C ILE A 249 -7.59 3.52 3.27
N GLY A 250 -7.43 2.20 3.24
CA GLY A 250 -8.48 1.24 3.58
C GLY A 250 -8.41 0.68 5.01
N GLU A 251 -7.38 1.07 5.77
CA GLU A 251 -7.22 0.71 7.18
C GLU A 251 -6.75 1.89 8.03
N ALA A 252 -7.21 1.92 9.29
CA ALA A 252 -6.69 2.79 10.33
C ALA A 252 -5.66 2.02 11.17
N GLU A 253 -4.44 2.54 11.20
CA GLU A 253 -3.32 2.05 12.01
C GLU A 253 -3.28 2.74 13.41
N ASP A 254 -3.19 1.97 14.49
CA ASP A 254 -3.28 2.48 15.87
C ASP A 254 -2.01 3.14 16.41
N TYR A 255 -0.89 2.93 15.73
CA TYR A 255 0.39 3.57 15.98
C TYR A 255 0.53 4.94 15.27
N ARG A 256 -0.45 5.35 14.45
CA ARG A 256 -0.38 6.63 13.72
C ARG A 256 -0.80 7.82 14.58
N TYR A 257 -0.30 8.98 14.19
CA TYR A 257 -0.56 10.25 14.89
C TYR A 257 -2.05 10.64 15.01
N TYR A 258 -2.91 10.16 14.10
CA TYR A 258 -4.33 10.48 14.10
C TYR A 258 -5.11 9.62 15.10
N TRP A 259 -4.52 8.52 15.59
CA TRP A 259 -5.20 7.60 16.48
C TRP A 259 -5.52 8.30 17.80
N GLN A 260 -6.79 8.23 18.20
CA GLN A 260 -7.23 8.79 19.47
C GLN A 260 -7.32 7.67 20.50
N SER A 261 -6.76 7.88 21.69
CA SER A 261 -6.72 6.84 22.74
C SER A 261 -8.10 6.33 23.18
N ASP A 262 -9.16 7.13 22.98
CA ASP A 262 -10.54 6.72 23.24
C ASP A 262 -11.02 5.61 22.27
N TRP A 263 -10.47 5.52 21.06
CA TRP A 263 -10.85 4.51 20.06
C TRP A 263 -10.55 3.06 20.51
N ASN A 264 -9.63 2.89 21.48
CA ASN A 264 -9.36 1.60 22.11
C ASN A 264 -10.58 1.01 22.85
N SER A 265 -11.51 1.87 23.29
CA SER A 265 -12.73 1.46 23.99
C SER A 265 -14.01 1.86 23.27
N ASN A 266 -13.97 2.98 22.54
CA ASN A 266 -15.10 3.58 21.84
C ASN A 266 -14.68 3.85 20.38
N LYS A 267 -14.78 2.83 19.54
CA LYS A 267 -14.44 2.93 18.10
C LYS A 267 -15.39 3.89 17.39
N PRO A 268 -14.89 4.76 16.48
CA PRO A 268 -15.75 5.51 15.56
C PRO A 268 -16.62 4.57 14.73
N ASP A 269 -17.81 5.03 14.32
CA ASP A 269 -18.77 4.19 13.56
C ASP A 269 -18.23 3.73 12.18
N TRP A 270 -17.23 4.44 11.65
CA TRP A 270 -16.55 4.09 10.39
C TRP A 270 -15.43 3.06 10.58
N MET A 271 -15.05 2.71 11.80
CA MET A 271 -13.97 1.76 12.09
C MET A 271 -14.54 0.36 12.37
N GLU A 272 -14.04 -0.63 11.62
CA GLU A 272 -14.46 -2.02 11.67
C GLU A 272 -13.47 -2.86 12.50
N ALA A 273 -13.49 -4.18 12.28
CA ALA A 273 -12.65 -5.13 12.97
C ALA A 273 -11.16 -4.92 12.69
N GLU A 274 -10.34 -5.28 13.67
CA GLU A 274 -8.89 -5.39 13.51
C GLU A 274 -8.56 -6.48 12.48
N ASN A 275 -7.56 -6.22 11.65
CA ASN A 275 -7.04 -7.15 10.68
C ASN A 275 -6.30 -8.28 11.41
N PRO A 276 -6.76 -9.55 11.32
CA PRO A 276 -6.14 -10.64 12.06
C PRO A 276 -4.72 -10.98 11.60
N ASN A 277 -4.29 -10.48 10.44
CA ASN A 277 -2.95 -10.70 9.90
C ASN A 277 -2.00 -9.53 10.20
N TRP A 278 -2.54 -8.36 10.58
CA TRP A 278 -1.78 -7.13 10.80
C TRP A 278 -2.27 -6.47 12.08
N GLU A 279 -1.65 -6.82 13.21
CA GLU A 279 -1.96 -6.26 14.53
C GLU A 279 -1.90 -4.73 14.50
N GLY A 280 -2.86 -4.08 15.15
CA GLY A 280 -2.98 -2.62 15.18
C GLY A 280 -3.59 -1.97 13.93
N ASN A 281 -3.93 -2.75 12.89
CA ASN A 281 -4.59 -2.25 11.69
C ASN A 281 -6.09 -2.59 11.72
N TYR A 282 -6.96 -1.63 11.44
CA TYR A 282 -8.41 -1.78 11.53
C TYR A 282 -9.07 -1.42 10.21
N LYS A 283 -9.92 -2.29 9.64
CA LYS A 283 -10.67 -1.94 8.42
C LYS A 283 -11.53 -0.70 8.64
N VAL A 284 -11.69 0.11 7.61
CA VAL A 284 -12.49 1.34 7.68
C VAL A 284 -13.52 1.40 6.57
N ARG A 285 -14.69 1.96 6.88
CA ARG A 285 -15.69 2.40 5.89
C ARG A 285 -15.15 3.63 5.18
N TYR A 286 -14.32 3.41 4.17
CA TYR A 286 -13.54 4.47 3.52
C TYR A 286 -14.39 5.52 2.78
N TRP A 287 -15.67 5.25 2.57
CA TRP A 287 -16.65 6.22 2.05
C TRP A 287 -17.15 7.23 3.10
N GLU A 288 -16.95 6.96 4.40
CA GLU A 288 -17.43 7.83 5.47
C GLU A 288 -16.54 9.07 5.63
N SER A 289 -17.16 10.25 5.67
CA SER A 289 -16.43 11.53 5.71
C SER A 289 -15.50 11.66 6.92
N GLY A 290 -15.85 11.03 8.05
CA GLY A 290 -15.02 11.03 9.25
C GLY A 290 -13.65 10.39 9.05
N TRP A 291 -13.55 9.37 8.20
CA TRP A 291 -12.27 8.78 7.78
C TRP A 291 -11.60 9.60 6.68
N GLN A 292 -12.37 10.02 5.67
CA GLN A 292 -11.83 10.82 4.56
C GLN A 292 -11.17 12.12 5.04
N ASP A 293 -11.74 12.80 6.05
CA ASP A 293 -11.18 14.01 6.66
C ASP A 293 -9.84 13.77 7.38
N ILE A 294 -9.57 12.54 7.83
CA ILE A 294 -8.26 12.17 8.38
C ILE A 294 -7.24 12.04 7.24
N ILE A 295 -7.65 11.48 6.11
CA ILE A 295 -6.75 11.16 4.99
C ILE A 295 -6.46 12.37 4.11
N TYR A 296 -7.45 13.19 3.72
CA TYR A 296 -7.23 14.33 2.82
C TYR A 296 -8.19 15.51 3.05
N GLY A 297 -8.04 16.57 2.23
CA GLY A 297 -9.03 17.65 2.12
C GLY A 297 -8.84 18.84 3.08
N ASN A 298 -7.93 18.75 4.05
CA ASN A 298 -7.69 19.83 5.02
C ASN A 298 -6.24 19.87 5.53
N ASP A 299 -5.89 20.97 6.23
CA ASP A 299 -4.51 21.24 6.67
C ASP A 299 -3.96 20.26 7.72
N ASN A 300 -4.84 19.48 8.38
CA ASN A 300 -4.46 18.49 9.40
C ASN A 300 -4.43 17.05 8.85
N SER A 301 -4.87 16.86 7.61
CA SER A 301 -4.98 15.54 6.96
C SER A 301 -3.62 14.90 6.71
N TYR A 302 -3.61 13.56 6.60
CA TYR A 302 -2.38 12.80 6.38
C TYR A 302 -1.72 13.19 5.05
N LEU A 303 -2.49 13.23 3.97
CA LEU A 303 -1.98 13.67 2.66
C LEU A 303 -1.38 15.08 2.72
N LYS A 304 -1.92 16.01 3.53
CA LYS A 304 -1.31 17.33 3.70
C LYS A 304 0.08 17.24 4.34
N LYS A 305 0.28 16.37 5.34
CA LYS A 305 1.61 16.14 5.93
C LYS A 305 2.60 15.60 4.91
N VAL A 306 2.16 14.69 4.03
CA VAL A 306 2.98 14.15 2.95
C VAL A 306 3.38 15.24 1.95
N LEU A 307 2.42 16.07 1.52
CA LEU A 307 2.66 17.21 0.63
C LEU A 307 3.66 18.21 1.25
N ASP A 308 3.47 18.55 2.53
CA ASP A 308 4.32 19.51 3.24
C ASP A 308 5.73 18.99 3.51
N ALA A 309 5.89 17.67 3.64
CA ALA A 309 7.20 17.04 3.77
C ALA A 309 8.00 17.10 2.46
N GLY A 310 7.35 17.17 1.29
CA GLY A 310 8.00 17.29 -0.01
C GLY A 310 8.20 15.97 -0.76
N PHE A 311 7.37 14.97 -0.48
CA PHE A 311 7.26 13.75 -1.29
C PHE A 311 6.81 14.08 -2.72
N ASP A 312 7.25 13.26 -3.68
CA ASP A 312 6.86 13.41 -5.09
C ASP A 312 5.50 12.74 -5.39
N GLY A 313 4.98 11.92 -4.46
CA GLY A 313 3.68 11.28 -4.58
C GLY A 313 3.29 10.43 -3.38
N VAL A 314 2.16 9.74 -3.52
CA VAL A 314 1.66 8.71 -2.60
C VAL A 314 1.49 7.36 -3.30
N TYR A 315 1.79 6.32 -2.55
CA TYR A 315 1.55 4.92 -2.85
C TYR A 315 0.47 4.44 -1.88
N LEU A 316 -0.74 4.26 -2.41
CA LEU A 316 -1.96 4.08 -1.62
C LEU A 316 -2.20 2.60 -1.38
N ASP A 317 -2.20 2.20 -0.12
CA ASP A 317 -2.42 0.80 0.26
C ASP A 317 -3.84 0.54 0.73
N ILE A 318 -4.22 -0.74 0.69
CA ILE A 318 -5.54 -1.25 1.03
C ILE A 318 -6.63 -0.66 0.11
N ILE A 319 -6.34 -0.59 -1.19
CA ILE A 319 -7.33 -0.26 -2.22
C ILE A 319 -8.39 -1.36 -2.32
N ASP A 320 -7.97 -2.60 -2.12
CA ASP A 320 -8.80 -3.81 -2.08
C ASP A 320 -9.72 -3.90 -0.84
N ALA A 321 -9.77 -2.89 0.03
CA ALA A 321 -10.74 -2.85 1.14
C ALA A 321 -12.20 -3.01 0.68
N PHE A 322 -12.53 -2.74 -0.58
CA PHE A 322 -13.87 -3.01 -1.10
C PHE A 322 -14.24 -4.50 -0.99
N GLU A 323 -13.29 -5.43 -1.12
CA GLU A 323 -13.55 -6.87 -1.01
C GLU A 323 -14.03 -7.27 0.38
N TYR A 324 -13.64 -6.53 1.42
CA TYR A 324 -14.09 -6.79 2.79
C TYR A 324 -15.59 -6.53 2.98
N PHE A 325 -16.17 -5.64 2.19
CA PHE A 325 -17.55 -5.20 2.33
C PHE A 325 -18.52 -5.87 1.33
N GLU A 326 -18.01 -6.66 0.39
CA GLU A 326 -18.78 -7.38 -0.66
C GLU A 326 -19.32 -8.76 -0.26
#